data_AF-A0A8D8PB39-F1
#
_entry.id   AF-A0A8D8PB39-F1
#
_cell.length_a   1.000
_cell.length_b   1.000
_cell.length_c   1.000
_cell.angle_alpha   90.00
_cell.angle_beta   90.00
_cell.angle_gamma   90.00
#
_symmetry.space_group_name_H-M   'P 1'
#
loop_
_entity.id
_entity.type
_entity.pdbx_description
1 polymer ?
#
loop_
_entity_poly.entity_id
_entity_poly.type
_entity_poly.pdbx_seq_one_letter_code
_entity_poly.pdbx_strand_id
1 'polypeptide(L)'
;MLRSLHTFYIYFSSLNQLIVVLKAYYETPEDIDLLFSIFENQIPPGSQLPNLVAQSTCLEFKRLKCSDRFFYSWNPHLSNASRELIDVIDMKTLLALFGEIDQIPLVPFATHSQTVPASTLRKQLERRKNLFCSL
;
A
#
# COMPACT_ATOMS: atom_id res chain seq x y z
N MET A 1 12.46 -18.85 -4.89
CA MET A 1 12.75 -17.46 -4.45
C MET A 1 11.81 -17.00 -3.32
N LEU A 2 10.48 -17.05 -3.45
CA LEU A 2 9.53 -16.61 -2.40
C LEU A 2 9.54 -17.44 -1.09
N ARG A 3 9.93 -18.72 -1.14
CA ARG A 3 10.08 -19.54 0.08
C ARG A 3 11.23 -19.08 1.00
N SER A 4 12.19 -18.30 0.47
CA SER A 4 13.39 -17.85 1.21
C SER A 4 13.12 -16.68 2.16
N LEU A 5 12.19 -15.78 1.80
CA LEU A 5 11.91 -14.58 2.60
C LEU A 5 11.12 -14.90 3.87
N HIS A 6 10.20 -15.87 3.79
CA HIS A 6 9.44 -16.34 4.95
C HIS A 6 10.35 -17.10 5.95
N THR A 7 11.45 -17.68 5.49
CA THR A 7 12.48 -18.31 6.34
C THR A 7 13.38 -17.25 6.99
N PHE A 8 13.70 -16.16 6.30
CA PHE A 8 14.52 -15.07 6.86
C PHE A 8 13.87 -14.37 8.06
N TYR A 9 12.56 -14.10 7.99
CA TYR A 9 11.82 -13.45 9.09
C TYR A 9 11.71 -14.32 10.35
N ILE A 10 11.88 -15.65 10.22
CA ILE A 10 11.78 -16.62 11.31
C ILE A 10 13.14 -16.84 12.00
N TYR A 11 14.27 -16.55 11.35
CA TYR A 11 15.61 -16.88 11.86
C TYR A 11 16.31 -15.76 12.65
N PHE A 12 15.94 -14.49 12.45
CA PHE A 12 16.58 -13.36 13.14
C PHE A 12 15.69 -12.88 14.29
N SER A 13 15.78 -13.57 15.43
CA SER A 13 15.03 -13.25 16.64
C SER A 13 15.51 -11.96 17.32
N SER A 14 16.66 -11.40 16.91
CA SER A 14 17.21 -10.14 17.42
C SER A 14 18.17 -9.47 16.42
N LEU A 15 18.25 -8.14 16.46
CA LEU A 15 19.20 -7.33 15.67
C LEU A 15 20.66 -7.81 15.85
N ASN A 16 21.02 -8.26 17.05
CA ASN A 16 22.37 -8.72 17.35
C ASN A 16 22.75 -9.98 16.56
N GLN A 17 21.80 -10.91 16.36
CA GLN A 17 22.04 -12.10 15.52
C GLN A 17 22.20 -11.73 14.04
N LEU A 18 21.42 -10.76 13.57
CA LEU A 18 21.53 -10.25 12.20
C LEU A 18 22.92 -9.64 11.95
N ILE A 19 23.41 -8.80 12.87
CA ILE A 19 24.74 -8.20 12.77
C ILE A 19 25.83 -9.27 12.73
N VAL A 20 25.73 -10.31 13.56
CA VAL A 20 26.70 -11.42 13.56
C VAL A 20 26.73 -12.14 12.22
N VAL A 21 25.55 -12.42 11.64
CA VAL A 21 25.46 -13.05 10.33
C VAL A 21 26.03 -12.14 9.24
N LEU A 22 25.64 -10.87 9.20
CA LEU A 22 26.14 -9.94 8.17
C LEU A 22 27.67 -9.80 8.22
N LYS A 23 28.26 -9.74 9.42
CA LYS A 23 29.72 -9.74 9.60
C LYS A 23 30.41 -11.02 9.13
N ALA A 24 29.70 -12.15 9.07
CA ALA A 24 30.26 -13.42 8.62
C ALA A 24 30.27 -13.56 7.09
N TYR A 25 29.40 -12.83 6.39
CA TYR A 25 29.21 -12.94 4.94
C TYR A 25 29.66 -11.71 4.14
N TYR A 26 29.77 -10.53 4.76
CA TYR A 26 30.20 -9.29 4.11
C TYR A 26 31.51 -8.80 4.74
N GLU A 27 32.43 -8.30 3.90
CA GLU A 27 33.73 -7.80 4.34
C GLU A 27 33.59 -6.44 5.04
N THR A 28 32.76 -5.56 4.48
CA THR A 28 32.48 -4.23 5.01
C THR A 28 30.97 -3.96 5.07
N PRO A 29 30.51 -3.04 5.95
CA PRO A 29 29.10 -2.64 5.99
C PRO A 29 28.57 -2.10 4.65
N GLU A 30 29.43 -1.52 3.83
CA GLU A 30 29.10 -0.97 2.52
C GLU A 30 28.74 -2.05 1.49
N ASP A 31 29.19 -3.30 1.71
CA ASP A 31 28.90 -4.43 0.83
C ASP A 31 27.51 -5.02 1.07
N ILE A 32 26.85 -4.65 2.18
CA ILE A 32 25.55 -5.19 2.57
C ILE A 32 24.48 -4.76 1.56
N ASP A 33 23.78 -5.74 1.00
CA ASP A 33 22.70 -5.49 0.05
C ASP A 33 21.63 -4.56 0.63
N LEU A 34 21.19 -3.59 -0.17
CA LEU A 34 20.14 -2.63 0.20
C LEU A 34 18.85 -3.31 0.71
N LEU A 35 18.58 -4.55 0.26
CA LEU A 35 17.45 -5.35 0.72
C LEU A 35 17.42 -5.50 2.25
N PHE A 36 18.58 -5.54 2.93
CA PHE A 36 18.65 -5.69 4.38
C PHE A 36 18.21 -4.43 5.16
N SER A 37 18.00 -3.30 4.49
CA SER A 37 17.41 -2.09 5.10
C SER A 37 15.99 -2.31 5.64
N ILE A 38 15.29 -3.35 5.19
CA ILE A 38 13.98 -3.75 5.73
C ILE A 38 14.03 -4.16 7.20
N PHE A 39 15.22 -4.47 7.74
CA PHE A 39 15.44 -4.88 9.13
C PHE A 39 15.92 -3.73 10.03
N GLU A 40 15.97 -2.49 9.52
CA GLU A 40 16.29 -1.33 10.34
C GLU A 40 15.26 -1.14 11.46
N ASN A 41 15.74 -0.90 12.68
CA ASN A 41 14.86 -0.68 13.84
C ASN A 41 14.21 0.71 13.88
N GLN A 42 14.72 1.66 13.08
CA GLN A 42 14.22 3.03 13.07
C GLN A 42 12.99 3.13 12.19
N ILE A 43 11.81 3.15 12.81
CA ILE A 43 10.54 3.37 12.12
C ILE A 43 10.08 4.81 12.45
N PRO A 44 9.99 5.71 11.46
CA PRO A 44 9.49 7.07 11.68
C PRO A 44 8.06 7.08 12.25
N PRO A 45 7.67 8.08 13.06
CA PRO A 45 6.31 8.16 13.60
C PRO A 45 5.24 8.12 12.50
N GLY A 46 4.27 7.21 12.63
CA GLY A 46 3.21 7.00 11.64
C GLY A 46 3.58 6.17 10.41
N SER A 47 4.84 5.74 10.29
CA SER A 47 5.29 4.81 9.25
C SER A 47 5.09 3.36 9.69
N GLN A 48 4.89 2.46 8.73
CA GLN A 48 4.99 1.00 8.92
C GLN A 48 6.27 0.43 8.28
N LEU A 49 7.08 1.31 7.67
CA LEU A 49 8.33 0.97 7.00
C LEU A 49 9.52 1.56 7.76
N PRO A 50 10.67 0.86 7.79
CA PRO A 50 11.91 1.45 8.31
C PRO A 50 12.34 2.69 7.53
N ASN A 51 13.14 3.54 8.17
CA ASN A 51 13.43 4.89 7.69
C ASN A 51 13.95 4.93 6.25
N LEU A 52 14.98 4.16 5.91
CA LEU A 52 15.53 4.16 4.54
C LEU A 52 14.48 3.68 3.52
N VAL A 53 13.80 2.58 3.82
CA VAL A 53 12.74 2.02 2.95
C VAL A 53 11.60 3.02 2.75
N ALA A 54 11.17 3.69 3.83
CA ALA A 54 10.13 4.72 3.79
C ALA A 54 10.53 5.91 2.91
N GLN A 55 11.76 6.40 3.07
CA GLN A 55 12.27 7.53 2.27
C GLN A 55 12.36 7.18 0.79
N SER A 56 12.99 6.07 0.45
CA SER A 56 13.10 5.59 -0.94
C SER A 56 11.73 5.39 -1.56
N THR A 57 10.81 4.74 -0.84
CA THR A 57 9.43 4.52 -1.30
C THR A 57 8.70 5.84 -1.54
N CYS A 58 8.75 6.78 -0.61
CA CYS A 58 8.12 8.09 -0.75
C CYS A 58 8.69 8.89 -1.93
N LEU A 59 10.01 8.84 -2.15
CA LEU A 59 10.64 9.51 -3.29
C LEU A 59 10.17 8.93 -4.62
N GLU A 60 10.09 7.60 -4.72
CA GLU A 60 9.62 6.97 -5.96
C GLU A 60 8.13 7.23 -6.22
N PHE A 61 7.26 7.14 -5.21
CA PHE A 61 5.85 7.51 -5.36
C PHE A 61 5.68 9.00 -5.72
N LYS A 62 6.50 9.89 -5.14
CA LYS A 62 6.51 11.31 -5.51
C LYS A 62 6.93 11.50 -6.96
N ARG A 63 7.97 10.81 -7.42
CA ARG A 63 8.43 10.85 -8.81
C ARG A 63 7.33 10.38 -9.75
N LEU A 64 6.77 9.19 -9.52
CA LEU A 64 5.67 8.63 -10.32
C LEU A 64 4.47 9.56 -10.39
N LYS A 65 4.08 10.15 -9.25
CA LYS A 65 3.00 11.13 -9.21
C LYS A 65 3.36 12.38 -10.01
N CYS A 66 4.46 13.06 -9.69
CA CYS A 66 4.79 14.38 -10.24
C CYS A 66 5.24 14.36 -11.70
N SER A 67 5.79 13.24 -12.20
CA SER A 67 6.17 13.11 -13.62
C SER A 67 5.02 12.67 -14.51
N ASP A 68 3.92 12.20 -13.93
CA ASP A 68 2.75 11.75 -14.69
C ASP A 68 1.89 12.94 -15.14
N ARG A 69 1.98 13.25 -16.44
CA ARG A 69 1.16 14.27 -17.10
C ARG A 69 -0.34 13.98 -17.00
N PHE A 70 -0.73 12.71 -16.83
CA PHE A 70 -2.11 12.25 -16.76
C PHE A 70 -2.56 11.90 -15.35
N PHE A 71 -1.77 12.25 -14.32
CA PHE A 71 -2.13 11.96 -12.94
C PHE A 71 -3.50 12.57 -12.59
N TYR A 72 -4.35 11.76 -11.98
CA TYR A 72 -5.80 12.03 -11.91
C TYR A 72 -6.15 13.40 -11.29
N SER A 73 -5.37 13.89 -10.31
CA SER A 73 -5.70 15.14 -9.63
C SER A 73 -5.56 16.38 -10.53
N TRP A 74 -4.66 16.38 -11.52
CA TRP A 74 -4.45 17.54 -12.41
C TRP A 74 -4.66 17.26 -13.90
N ASN A 75 -5.05 16.04 -14.28
CA ASN A 75 -5.29 15.68 -15.68
C ASN A 75 -6.42 16.52 -16.30
N PRO A 76 -6.14 17.39 -17.29
CA PRO A 76 -7.15 18.27 -17.88
C PRO A 76 -8.19 17.52 -18.73
N HIS A 77 -7.94 16.26 -19.06
CA HIS A 77 -8.83 15.43 -19.87
C HIS A 77 -9.90 14.70 -19.03
N LEU A 78 -9.86 14.79 -17.71
CA LEU A 78 -10.88 14.20 -16.84
C LEU A 78 -12.05 15.18 -16.64
N SER A 79 -13.25 14.71 -16.95
CA SER A 79 -14.49 15.43 -16.65
C SER A 79 -14.73 15.50 -15.14
N ASN A 80 -15.60 16.41 -14.70
CA ASN A 80 -16.01 16.48 -13.30
C ASN A 80 -16.66 15.17 -12.82
N ALA A 81 -17.43 14.51 -13.69
CA ALA A 81 -18.04 13.21 -13.39
C ALA A 81 -16.98 12.11 -13.19
N SER A 82 -15.95 12.06 -14.04
CA SER A 82 -14.85 11.10 -13.87
C SER A 82 -14.07 11.35 -12.58
N ARG A 83 -13.85 12.61 -12.20
CA ARG A 83 -13.19 12.96 -10.93
C ARG A 83 -14.01 12.50 -9.73
N GLU A 84 -15.32 12.75 -9.74
CA GLU A 84 -16.20 12.28 -8.68
C GLU A 84 -16.23 10.74 -8.59
N LEU A 85 -16.22 10.05 -9.73
CA LEU A 85 -16.14 8.58 -9.74
C LEU A 85 -14.85 8.06 -9.10
N ILE A 86 -13.71 8.70 -9.36
CA ILE A 86 -12.42 8.33 -8.75
C ILE A 86 -12.49 8.47 -7.23
N ASP A 87 -13.16 9.50 -6.71
CA ASP A 87 -13.29 9.71 -5.26
C ASP A 87 -14.26 8.72 -4.60
N VAL A 88 -15.22 8.17 -5.35
CA VAL A 88 -16.23 7.23 -4.84
C VAL A 88 -15.79 5.77 -4.95
N ILE A 89 -15.09 5.40 -6.03
CA ILE A 89 -14.65 4.02 -6.27
C ILE A 89 -13.34 3.77 -5.53
N ASP A 90 -13.45 3.46 -4.24
CA ASP A 90 -12.35 3.05 -3.39
C ASP A 90 -12.31 1.52 -3.18
N MET A 91 -11.32 1.03 -2.43
CA MET A 91 -11.12 -0.41 -2.25
C MET A 91 -12.34 -1.11 -1.62
N LYS A 92 -13.01 -0.51 -0.63
CA LYS A 92 -14.23 -1.11 -0.03
C LYS A 92 -15.35 -1.23 -1.06
N THR A 93 -15.44 -0.25 -1.95
CA THR A 93 -16.43 -0.20 -3.02
C THR A 93 -16.17 -1.29 -4.06
N LEU A 94 -14.90 -1.47 -4.45
CA LEU A 94 -14.47 -2.55 -5.34
C LEU A 94 -14.73 -3.93 -4.74
N LEU A 95 -14.41 -4.13 -3.45
CA LEU A 95 -14.68 -5.39 -2.74
C LEU A 95 -16.18 -5.68 -2.66
N ALA A 96 -17.01 -4.66 -2.41
CA ALA A 96 -18.46 -4.82 -2.38
C ALA A 96 -19.02 -5.23 -3.77
N LEU A 97 -18.48 -4.67 -4.85
CA LEU A 97 -18.95 -4.94 -6.21
C LEU A 97 -18.48 -6.30 -6.75
N PHE A 98 -17.21 -6.64 -6.54
CA PHE A 98 -16.54 -7.73 -7.25
C PHE A 98 -15.91 -8.78 -6.34
N GLY A 99 -15.85 -8.53 -5.03
CA GLY A 99 -15.12 -9.39 -4.10
C GLY A 99 -15.88 -10.63 -3.63
N GLU A 100 -17.19 -10.74 -3.91
CA GLU A 100 -18.05 -11.81 -3.38
C GLU A 100 -18.00 -11.93 -1.84
N ILE A 101 -17.75 -10.81 -1.15
CA ILE A 101 -17.70 -10.72 0.31
C ILE A 101 -18.98 -10.04 0.81
N ASP A 102 -19.67 -10.64 1.77
CA ASP A 102 -20.90 -10.07 2.34
C ASP A 102 -20.66 -8.96 3.37
N GLN A 103 -19.55 -9.05 4.12
CA GLN A 103 -19.16 -8.10 5.17
C GLN A 103 -17.83 -7.44 4.81
N ILE A 104 -17.87 -6.18 4.41
CA ILE A 104 -16.71 -5.44 3.91
C ILE A 104 -16.09 -4.61 5.04
N PRO A 105 -14.76 -4.66 5.24
CA PRO A 105 -14.08 -3.76 6.19
C PRO A 105 -14.24 -2.29 5.77
N LEU A 106 -14.56 -1.42 6.72
CA LEU A 106 -14.65 0.03 6.49
C LEU A 106 -13.30 0.65 6.11
N VAL A 107 -12.22 0.09 6.65
CA VAL A 107 -10.83 0.45 6.34
C VAL A 107 -10.12 -0.83 5.88
N PRO A 108 -10.12 -1.15 4.57
CA PRO A 108 -9.65 -2.43 4.05
C PRO A 108 -8.21 -2.81 4.36
N PHE A 109 -7.36 -1.82 4.65
CA PHE A 109 -5.93 -2.03 4.95
C PHE A 109 -5.63 -2.07 6.46
N ALA A 110 -6.62 -1.89 7.33
CA ALA A 110 -6.44 -1.95 8.77
C ALA A 110 -6.77 -3.35 9.31
N THR A 111 -5.91 -3.86 10.20
CA THR A 111 -6.23 -5.05 11.00
C THR A 111 -7.40 -4.74 11.94
N HIS A 112 -8.37 -5.66 12.02
CA HIS A 112 -9.57 -5.53 12.88
C HIS A 112 -10.49 -4.34 12.56
N SER A 113 -10.57 -3.95 11.28
CA SER A 113 -11.55 -2.95 10.86
C SER A 113 -12.99 -3.42 11.12
N GLN A 114 -13.84 -2.51 11.59
CA GLN A 114 -15.29 -2.76 11.64
C GLN A 114 -15.81 -3.04 10.24
N THR A 115 -16.80 -3.93 10.14
CA THR A 115 -17.38 -4.32 8.86
C THR A 115 -18.75 -3.72 8.63
N VAL A 116 -19.12 -3.59 7.35
CA VAL A 116 -20.47 -3.22 6.91
C VAL A 116 -20.98 -4.20 5.85
N PRO A 117 -22.29 -4.43 5.75
CA PRO A 117 -22.84 -5.25 4.68
C PRO A 117 -22.51 -4.70 3.30
N ALA A 118 -22.06 -5.55 2.38
CA ALA A 118 -21.78 -5.16 0.99
C ALA A 118 -23.01 -4.56 0.30
N SER A 119 -24.22 -5.02 0.64
CA SER A 119 -25.48 -4.49 0.14
C SER A 119 -25.66 -2.99 0.46
N THR A 120 -25.15 -2.52 1.61
CA THR A 120 -25.17 -1.09 1.97
C THR A 120 -24.29 -0.27 1.03
N LEU A 121 -23.07 -0.73 0.77
CA LEU A 121 -22.13 -0.06 -0.14
C LEU A 121 -22.63 -0.07 -1.59
N ARG A 122 -23.19 -1.20 -2.06
CA ARG A 122 -23.84 -1.29 -3.37
C ARG A 122 -24.99 -0.28 -3.49
N LYS A 123 -25.87 -0.18 -2.49
CA LYS A 123 -26.95 0.82 -2.48
C LYS A 123 -26.45 2.26 -2.51
N GLN A 124 -25.30 2.56 -1.90
CA GLN A 124 -24.70 3.90 -1.95
C GLN A 124 -24.20 4.25 -3.35
N LEU A 125 -23.55 3.30 -4.03
CA LEU A 125 -23.13 3.44 -5.43
C LEU A 125 -24.31 3.60 -6.38
N GLU A 126 -25.38 2.84 -6.17
CA GLU A 126 -26.60 2.90 -6.98
C GLU A 126 -27.20 4.31 -7.04
N ARG A 127 -27.12 5.06 -5.93
CA ARG A 127 -27.55 6.47 -5.87
C ARG A 127 -26.72 7.42 -6.74
N ARG A 128 -25.52 6.98 -7.14
CA ARG A 128 -24.58 7.73 -7.99
C ARG A 128 -24.47 7.14 -9.40
N LYS A 129 -25.42 6.30 -9.83
CA LYS A 129 -25.46 5.69 -11.16
C LYS A 129 -25.37 6.69 -12.30
N ASN A 130 -25.93 7.89 -12.10
CA ASN A 130 -25.87 8.99 -13.06
C ASN A 130 -24.44 9.38 -13.43
N LEU A 131 -23.47 9.22 -12.53
CA LEU A 131 -22.06 9.52 -12.81
C LEU A 131 -21.45 8.58 -13.85
N PHE A 132 -21.95 7.33 -13.96
CA PHE A 132 -21.49 6.38 -14.97
C PHE A 132 -22.09 6.66 -16.35
N CYS A 133 -23.26 7.29 -16.40
CA CYS A 133 -23.95 7.63 -17.65
C CYS A 133 -23.46 8.96 -18.28
N SER A 134 -22.65 9.73 -17.56
CA SER A 134 -22.07 11.01 -18.00
C SER A 134 -20.59 10.93 -18.34
N LEU A 135 -20.06 9.70 -18.49
CA LEU A 135 -18.71 9.39 -18.95
C LEU A 135 -18.58 9.51 -20.47
#